data_AF-A0A7I8VZC9-F1
#
_entry.id   AF-A0A7I8VZC9-F1
#
_cell.length_a   1.000
_cell.length_b   1.000
_cell.length_c   1.000
_cell.angle_alpha   90.00
_cell.angle_beta   90.00
_cell.angle_gamma   90.00
#
_symmetry.space_group_name_H-M   'P 1'
#
loop_
_entity.id
_entity.type
_entity.pdbx_description
1 polymer ?
#
loop_
_entity_poly.entity_id
_entity_poly.type
_entity_poly.pdbx_seq_one_letter_code
_entity_poly.pdbx_strand_id
1 'polypeptide(L)'
;MSDKAELSRAGTMVATAKEGKAFLEKNLTEWKKPYLMDDKKVGKKAKMAKQGTMKATAKEGNALLDSAGRPDEDAHTRGQQKKIEDIKGEKKGTKKKGAPKKMSSMAKTAAEAKALVGKDLDLSGGRQLRKRPPAPEKAEAPPKKAKAKAPAKKAELKKEGTMQKTAKEGKEFLKRGRKPKAGKNKGKAAAKKNEKEKDDEEEKDETS
;
A
#
# COMPACT_ATOMS: atom_id res chain seq x y z
N MET A 1 -53.59 39.95 -52.03
CA MET A 1 -52.46 40.90 -52.06
C MET A 1 -51.60 40.67 -50.82
N SER A 2 -50.71 39.68 -50.88
CA SER A 2 -49.70 39.44 -49.84
C SER A 2 -48.51 38.72 -50.48
N ASP A 3 -47.66 39.47 -51.18
CA ASP A 3 -46.42 38.94 -51.74
C ASP A 3 -45.43 38.70 -50.60
N LYS A 4 -45.20 37.42 -50.31
CA LYS A 4 -44.28 36.95 -49.28
C LYS A 4 -42.88 36.99 -49.88
N ALA A 5 -42.08 37.98 -49.49
CA ALA A 5 -40.69 38.09 -49.90
C ALA A 5 -39.88 36.89 -49.39
N GLU A 6 -39.49 35.98 -50.31
CA GLU A 6 -38.53 34.93 -50.05
C GLU A 6 -37.15 35.55 -49.84
N LEU A 7 -36.76 35.71 -48.57
CA LEU A 7 -35.41 36.09 -48.20
C LEU A 7 -34.48 34.91 -48.52
N SER A 8 -33.80 34.97 -49.67
CA SER A 8 -32.85 33.95 -50.13
C SER A 8 -31.62 33.90 -49.23
N ARG A 9 -31.71 33.08 -48.18
CA ARG A 9 -30.65 32.79 -47.19
C ARG A 9 -29.43 32.07 -47.77
N ALA A 10 -29.40 31.85 -49.09
CA ALA A 10 -28.32 31.19 -49.82
C ALA A 10 -27.13 32.12 -50.13
N GLY A 11 -27.29 33.45 -50.04
CA GLY A 11 -26.22 34.40 -50.41
C GLY A 11 -25.08 34.52 -49.39
N THR A 12 -25.38 34.47 -48.09
CA THR A 12 -24.39 34.79 -47.05
C THR A 12 -23.33 33.71 -46.84
N MET A 13 -23.69 32.44 -47.03
CA MET A 13 -22.76 31.32 -46.86
C MET A 13 -21.76 31.21 -48.03
N VAL A 14 -22.17 31.63 -49.22
CA VAL A 14 -21.30 31.66 -50.41
C VAL A 14 -20.31 32.83 -50.32
N ALA A 15 -20.71 33.96 -49.74
CA ALA A 15 -19.83 35.10 -49.50
C ALA A 15 -18.72 34.77 -48.49
N THR A 16 -19.06 34.16 -47.34
CA THR A 16 -18.07 33.79 -46.32
C THR A 16 -17.11 32.69 -46.79
N ALA A 17 -17.58 31.76 -47.61
CA ALA A 17 -16.71 30.72 -48.19
C ALA A 17 -15.67 31.30 -49.17
N LYS A 18 -16.05 32.31 -49.98
CA LYS A 18 -15.13 32.98 -50.91
C LYS A 18 -14.08 33.82 -50.17
N GLU A 19 -14.50 34.56 -49.14
CA GLU A 19 -13.57 35.35 -48.31
C GLU A 19 -12.59 34.47 -47.53
N GLY A 20 -13.06 33.35 -46.96
CA GLY A 20 -12.21 32.40 -46.25
C GLY A 20 -11.12 31.78 -47.14
N LYS A 21 -11.44 31.48 -48.41
CA LYS A 21 -10.48 30.91 -49.36
C LYS A 21 -9.39 31.91 -49.75
N ALA A 22 -9.76 33.17 -49.99
CA ALA A 22 -8.81 34.24 -50.27
C ALA A 22 -7.89 34.54 -49.06
N PHE A 23 -8.42 34.48 -47.84
CA PHE A 23 -7.64 34.64 -46.62
C PHE A 23 -6.60 33.51 -46.46
N LEU A 24 -6.99 32.26 -46.70
CA LEU A 24 -6.07 31.13 -46.62
C LEU A 24 -4.97 31.18 -47.69
N GLU A 25 -5.29 31.54 -48.93
CA GLU A 25 -4.30 31.69 -50.00
C GLU A 25 -3.30 32.81 -49.73
N LYS A 26 -3.76 33.96 -49.21
CA LYS A 26 -2.90 35.08 -48.83
C LYS A 26 -1.91 34.68 -47.72
N ASN A 27 -2.40 34.01 -46.68
CA ASN A 27 -1.57 33.59 -45.55
C ASN A 27 -0.67 32.38 -45.84
N LEU A 28 -1.08 31.47 -46.74
CA LEU A 28 -0.23 30.33 -47.13
C LEU A 28 1.06 30.79 -47.81
N THR A 29 1.03 31.89 -48.55
CA THR A 29 2.20 32.41 -49.25
C THR A 29 3.18 33.14 -48.34
N GLU A 30 2.73 33.67 -47.20
CA GLU A 30 3.60 34.26 -46.18
C GLU A 30 4.29 33.20 -45.31
N TRP A 31 3.60 32.08 -45.02
CA TRP A 31 4.19 30.99 -44.24
C TRP A 31 5.13 30.07 -45.04
N LYS A 32 5.09 30.15 -46.39
CA LYS A 32 5.96 29.35 -47.28
C LYS A 32 7.22 30.07 -47.78
N LYS A 33 7.52 31.29 -47.31
CA LYS A 33 8.78 31.99 -47.61
C LYS A 33 9.73 31.92 -46.40
N PRO A 34 11.04 31.75 -46.58
CA PRO A 34 11.74 30.52 -46.90
C PRO A 34 12.68 30.13 -45.75
N TYR A 35 12.35 29.09 -44.99
CA TYR A 35 13.38 28.34 -44.23
C TYR A 35 14.00 27.22 -45.09
N LEU A 36 13.88 27.33 -46.42
CA LEU A 36 14.20 26.30 -47.39
C LEU A 36 15.01 26.85 -48.58
N MET A 37 15.90 27.81 -48.35
CA MET A 37 16.90 28.21 -49.34
C MET A 37 18.22 28.53 -48.65
N ASP A 38 18.87 27.49 -48.09
CA ASP A 38 20.32 27.49 -47.79
C ASP A 38 20.82 26.03 -47.64
N ASP A 39 20.48 25.16 -48.60
CA ASP A 39 20.96 23.76 -48.67
C ASP A 39 22.23 23.60 -49.54
N LYS A 40 23.13 24.60 -49.53
CA LYS A 40 24.46 24.51 -50.19
C LYS A 40 25.62 24.88 -49.26
N LYS A 41 25.57 24.38 -48.02
CA LYS A 41 26.77 24.04 -47.24
C LYS A 41 26.35 23.09 -46.12
N VAL A 42 26.34 21.80 -46.43
CA VAL A 42 26.14 20.74 -45.42
C VAL A 42 27.44 20.60 -44.62
N GLY A 43 27.82 21.67 -43.90
CA GLY A 43 28.62 21.50 -42.70
C GLY A 43 27.83 20.56 -41.81
N LYS A 44 28.48 19.49 -41.34
CA LYS A 44 27.88 18.48 -40.45
C LYS A 44 27.07 19.20 -39.37
N LYS A 45 25.76 19.31 -39.56
CA LYS A 45 24.85 19.94 -38.58
C LYS A 45 25.09 19.13 -37.31
N ALA A 46 25.67 19.77 -36.29
CA ALA A 46 25.89 19.14 -35.01
C ALA A 46 24.55 18.51 -34.63
N LYS A 47 24.50 17.18 -34.57
CA LYS A 47 23.31 16.47 -34.08
C LYS A 47 23.16 16.97 -32.65
N MET A 48 22.37 18.02 -32.44
CA MET A 48 22.00 18.45 -31.10
C MET A 48 21.45 17.20 -30.45
N ALA A 49 22.20 16.67 -29.49
CA ALA A 49 21.85 15.42 -28.86
C ALA A 49 20.52 15.69 -28.16
N LYS A 50 19.41 15.23 -28.76
CA LYS A 50 18.08 15.21 -28.14
C LYS A 50 18.04 14.38 -26.83
N GLN A 51 19.20 13.90 -26.40
CA GLN A 51 19.51 13.24 -25.14
C GLN A 51 19.33 14.13 -23.90
N GLY A 52 19.11 15.45 -24.03
CA GLY A 52 19.13 16.35 -22.88
C GLY A 52 17.83 16.46 -22.09
N THR A 53 16.72 16.79 -22.75
CA THR A 53 15.55 17.35 -22.05
C THR A 53 14.83 16.31 -21.20
N MET A 54 14.52 15.13 -21.75
CA MET A 54 13.82 14.09 -20.97
C MET A 54 14.68 13.54 -19.81
N LYS A 55 16.00 13.43 -20.01
CA LYS A 55 16.93 13.02 -18.95
C LYS A 55 17.05 14.09 -17.87
N ALA A 56 17.08 15.37 -18.24
CA ALA A 56 17.08 16.49 -17.30
C ALA A 56 15.78 16.52 -16.49
N THR A 57 14.60 16.43 -17.14
CA THR A 57 13.31 16.39 -16.46
C THR A 57 13.18 15.17 -15.54
N ALA A 58 13.70 14.00 -15.94
CA ALA A 58 13.72 12.82 -15.06
C ALA A 58 14.62 13.03 -13.82
N LYS A 59 15.79 13.66 -13.99
CA LYS A 59 16.68 14.01 -12.86
C LYS A 59 16.04 15.02 -11.92
N GLU A 60 15.42 16.06 -12.46
CA GLU A 60 14.69 17.08 -11.68
C GLU A 60 13.49 16.48 -10.95
N GLY A 61 12.74 15.58 -11.61
CA GLY A 61 11.63 14.87 -11.00
C GLY A 61 12.07 13.99 -9.82
N ASN A 62 13.20 13.30 -9.94
CA ASN A 62 13.76 12.52 -8.83
C ASN A 62 14.20 13.42 -7.67
N ALA A 63 14.85 14.55 -7.94
CA ALA A 63 15.25 15.50 -6.90
C ALA A 63 14.04 16.09 -6.13
N LEU A 64 12.93 16.34 -6.84
CA LEU A 64 11.67 16.76 -6.23
C LEU A 64 11.05 15.66 -5.36
N LEU A 65 11.11 14.40 -5.77
CA LEU A 65 10.62 13.27 -4.97
C LEU A 65 11.51 12.99 -3.75
N ASP A 66 12.81 13.21 -3.86
CA ASP A 66 13.75 13.04 -2.75
C ASP A 66 13.57 14.13 -1.69
N SER A 67 13.29 15.38 -2.10
CA SER A 67 13.03 16.49 -1.17
C SER A 67 11.64 16.44 -0.53
N ALA A 68 10.60 16.05 -1.28
CA ALA A 68 9.25 15.90 -0.74
C ALA A 68 9.03 14.61 0.06
N GLY A 69 9.96 13.66 -0.02
CA GLY A 69 9.81 12.30 0.50
C GLY A 69 9.12 11.40 -0.53
N ARG A 70 9.79 10.30 -0.88
CA ARG A 70 9.24 9.32 -1.82
C ARG A 70 7.98 8.69 -1.23
N PRO A 71 6.89 8.57 -2.01
CA PRO A 71 5.75 7.76 -1.63
C PRO A 71 6.19 6.33 -1.28
N ASP A 72 5.44 5.67 -0.40
CA ASP A 72 5.67 4.28 -0.09
C ASP A 72 5.47 3.41 -1.34
N GLU A 73 6.33 2.42 -1.56
CA GLU A 73 6.23 1.51 -2.71
C GLU A 73 4.91 0.73 -2.68
N ASP A 74 4.35 0.51 -1.48
CA ASP A 74 3.07 -0.16 -1.28
C ASP A 74 1.84 0.77 -1.48
N ALA A 75 2.05 2.10 -1.62
CA ALA A 75 0.96 3.06 -1.79
C ALA A 75 0.66 3.35 -3.26
N HIS A 76 -0.49 2.88 -3.75
CA HIS A 76 -0.96 3.22 -5.11
C HIS A 76 -1.77 4.53 -5.18
N THR A 77 -2.24 5.03 -4.03
CA THR A 77 -3.07 6.24 -3.96
C THR A 77 -2.65 7.13 -2.80
N ARG A 78 -2.88 8.44 -2.92
CA ARG A 78 -2.62 9.42 -1.83
C ARG A 78 -3.36 9.05 -0.54
N GLY A 79 -4.54 8.44 -0.63
CA GLY A 79 -5.29 7.96 0.54
C GLY A 79 -4.64 6.75 1.21
N GLN A 80 -4.01 5.85 0.46
CA GLN A 80 -3.23 4.75 1.02
C GLN A 80 -1.94 5.24 1.68
N GLN A 81 -1.25 6.21 1.06
CA GLN A 81 -0.06 6.83 1.63
C GLN A 81 -0.35 7.41 3.02
N LYS A 82 -1.44 8.19 3.16
CA LYS A 82 -1.88 8.73 4.46
C LYS A 82 -2.10 7.62 5.51
N LYS A 83 -2.81 6.55 5.14
CA LYS A 83 -3.05 5.41 6.05
C LYS A 83 -1.75 4.73 6.48
N ILE A 84 -0.77 4.60 5.57
CA ILE A 84 0.52 4.00 5.88
C ILE A 84 1.34 4.94 6.79
N GLU A 85 1.30 6.25 6.54
CA GLU A 85 1.91 7.27 7.38
C GLU A 85 1.31 7.27 8.79
N ASP A 86 -0.02 7.19 8.92
CA ASP A 86 -0.71 7.08 10.21
C ASP A 86 -0.24 5.83 10.97
N ILE A 87 -0.22 4.66 10.31
CA ILE A 87 0.24 3.40 10.91
C ILE A 87 1.74 3.45 11.29
N LYS A 88 2.58 4.05 10.46
CA LYS A 88 4.03 4.20 10.72
C LYS A 88 4.30 5.21 11.84
N GLY A 89 3.54 6.30 11.88
CA GLY A 89 3.60 7.32 12.93
C GLY A 89 3.21 6.75 14.29
N GLU A 90 2.11 5.98 14.35
CA GLU A 90 1.67 5.30 15.58
C GLU A 90 2.69 4.26 16.08
N LYS A 91 3.38 3.56 15.17
CA LYS A 91 4.41 2.57 15.52
C LYS A 91 5.70 3.17 16.08
N LYS A 92 6.06 4.41 15.71
CA LYS A 92 7.26 5.08 16.25
C LYS A 92 7.06 5.63 17.68
N GLY A 93 5.82 5.86 18.10
CA GLY A 93 5.49 6.37 19.45
C GLY A 93 5.27 5.29 20.52
N THR A 94 5.09 4.03 20.15
CA THR A 94 4.75 2.97 21.12
C THR A 94 5.86 1.92 21.18
N LYS A 95 6.92 2.20 21.96
CA LYS A 95 7.80 1.17 22.52
C LYS A 95 6.93 0.03 23.05
N LYS A 96 6.92 -1.11 22.35
CA LYS A 96 6.38 -2.43 22.76
C LYS A 96 5.44 -2.37 23.97
N LYS A 97 4.26 -1.77 23.84
CA LYS A 97 3.17 -2.14 24.75
C LYS A 97 2.73 -3.51 24.29
N GLY A 98 3.10 -4.53 25.06
CA GLY A 98 2.75 -5.92 24.78
C GLY A 98 1.28 -6.02 24.39
N ALA A 99 0.97 -6.94 23.47
CA ALA A 99 -0.35 -7.17 22.92
C ALA A 99 -1.44 -6.88 23.96
N PRO A 100 -2.47 -6.07 23.63
CA PRO A 100 -3.48 -5.65 24.60
C PRO A 100 -4.02 -6.90 25.27
N LYS A 101 -3.72 -7.07 26.56
CA LYS A 101 -4.23 -8.17 27.34
C LYS A 101 -5.74 -8.05 27.22
N LYS A 102 -6.37 -8.99 26.52
CA LYS A 102 -7.82 -9.07 26.41
C LYS A 102 -8.34 -9.23 27.83
N MET A 103 -8.71 -8.12 28.46
CA MET A 103 -9.29 -8.15 29.79
C MET A 103 -10.59 -8.92 29.67
N SER A 104 -10.71 -10.01 30.45
CA SER A 104 -11.96 -10.76 30.54
C SER A 104 -13.09 -9.82 30.96
N SER A 105 -14.33 -10.17 30.63
CA SER A 105 -15.51 -9.41 31.07
C SER A 105 -15.49 -9.13 32.58
N MET A 106 -15.05 -10.11 33.38
CA MET A 106 -14.85 -9.97 34.83
C MET A 106 -13.82 -8.91 35.22
N ALA A 107 -12.74 -8.77 34.47
CA ALA A 107 -11.72 -7.76 34.75
C ALA A 107 -12.24 -6.34 34.43
N LYS A 108 -13.10 -6.20 33.43
CA LYS A 108 -13.76 -4.92 33.10
C LYS A 108 -14.76 -4.51 34.17
N THR A 109 -15.62 -5.42 34.60
CA THR A 109 -16.59 -5.13 35.67
C THR A 109 -15.91 -4.81 37.00
N ALA A 110 -14.79 -5.47 37.32
CA ALA A 110 -14.01 -5.13 38.51
C ALA A 110 -13.37 -3.73 38.41
N ALA A 111 -12.90 -3.32 37.23
CA ALA A 111 -12.36 -1.98 37.01
C ALA A 111 -13.45 -0.90 37.11
N GLU A 112 -14.63 -1.15 36.54
CA GLU A 112 -15.79 -0.25 36.64
C GLU A 112 -16.30 -0.13 38.07
N ALA A 113 -16.41 -1.26 38.80
CA ALA A 113 -16.81 -1.25 40.21
C ALA A 113 -15.82 -0.45 41.08
N LYS A 114 -14.51 -0.59 40.83
CA LYS A 114 -13.48 0.18 41.53
C LYS A 114 -13.52 1.68 41.20
N ALA A 115 -13.93 2.03 39.98
CA ALA A 115 -14.11 3.43 39.59
C ALA A 115 -15.37 4.06 40.22
N LEU A 116 -16.46 3.30 40.34
CA LEU A 116 -17.72 3.78 40.89
C LEU A 116 -17.72 3.90 42.42
N VAL A 117 -17.11 2.95 43.12
CA VAL A 117 -17.18 2.87 44.59
C VAL A 117 -15.93 3.44 45.27
N GLY A 118 -14.90 3.80 44.51
CA GLY A 118 -13.65 4.30 45.04
C GLY A 118 -12.72 3.19 45.58
N LYS A 119 -11.53 3.58 46.03
CA LYS A 119 -10.47 2.65 46.45
C LYS A 119 -10.76 1.95 47.79
N ASP A 120 -11.86 2.28 48.45
CA ASP A 120 -12.16 1.86 49.82
C ASP A 120 -12.96 0.54 49.89
N LEU A 121 -13.31 -0.06 48.75
CA LEU A 121 -13.78 -1.45 48.71
C LEU A 121 -12.61 -2.41 48.91
N ASP A 122 -12.36 -2.79 50.17
CA ASP A 122 -11.52 -3.93 50.49
C ASP A 122 -12.21 -5.24 50.08
N LEU A 123 -12.07 -5.60 48.81
CA LEU A 123 -12.55 -6.87 48.24
C LEU A 123 -11.90 -8.11 48.91
N SER A 124 -10.84 -7.91 49.71
CA SER A 124 -10.18 -8.98 50.46
C SER A 124 -10.75 -9.16 51.88
N GLY A 125 -11.26 -8.10 52.49
CA GLY A 125 -11.79 -8.11 53.86
C GLY A 125 -13.06 -8.94 54.06
N GLY A 126 -13.91 -9.02 53.03
CA GLY A 126 -15.17 -9.79 53.07
C GLY A 126 -15.00 -11.32 53.05
N ARG A 127 -13.80 -11.82 52.69
CA ARG A 127 -13.44 -13.25 52.82
C ARG A 127 -12.59 -13.50 54.05
N GLN A 128 -13.05 -13.05 55.20
CA GLN A 128 -12.76 -13.80 56.42
C GLN A 128 -13.50 -15.13 56.32
N LEU A 129 -12.90 -16.09 55.58
CA LEU A 129 -13.17 -17.50 55.77
C LEU A 129 -13.06 -17.70 57.29
N ARG A 130 -14.20 -17.94 57.95
CA ARG A 130 -14.22 -18.38 59.35
C ARG A 130 -13.13 -19.42 59.45
N LYS A 131 -12.07 -19.13 60.22
CA LYS A 131 -10.98 -20.08 60.44
C LYS A 131 -11.66 -21.35 60.91
N ARG A 132 -11.81 -22.34 60.02
CA ARG A 132 -12.30 -23.65 60.42
C ARG A 132 -11.31 -24.07 61.50
N PRO A 133 -11.76 -24.43 62.71
CA PRO A 133 -10.84 -25.00 63.68
C PRO A 133 -10.11 -26.15 63.00
N PRO A 134 -8.77 -26.27 63.19
CA PRO A 134 -8.01 -27.36 62.60
C PRO A 134 -8.70 -28.66 62.98
N ALA A 135 -8.99 -29.49 61.98
CA ALA A 135 -9.56 -30.81 62.21
C ALA A 135 -8.64 -31.56 63.16
N PRO A 136 -9.16 -32.25 64.19
CA PRO A 136 -8.32 -33.01 65.11
C PRO A 136 -7.52 -34.04 64.32
N GLU A 137 -6.19 -33.94 64.43
CA GLU A 137 -5.26 -34.95 63.96
C GLU A 137 -5.53 -36.26 64.70
N LYS A 138 -6.21 -37.21 64.03
CA LYS A 138 -6.11 -38.66 64.28
C LYS A 138 -7.07 -39.41 63.36
N ALA A 139 -6.51 -40.12 62.38
CA ALA A 139 -6.79 -41.52 62.05
C ALA A 139 -6.36 -41.82 60.61
N GLU A 140 -5.26 -42.58 60.53
CA GLU A 140 -4.92 -43.58 59.52
C GLU A 140 -5.36 -43.38 58.07
N ALA A 141 -4.34 -43.21 57.22
CA ALA A 141 -4.43 -43.35 55.78
C ALA A 141 -4.98 -44.73 55.36
N PRO A 142 -6.06 -44.83 54.57
CA PRO A 142 -6.40 -46.07 53.89
C PRO A 142 -5.41 -46.31 52.72
N PRO A 143 -4.98 -47.56 52.50
CA PRO A 143 -3.98 -47.91 51.50
C PRO A 143 -4.46 -47.64 50.07
N LYS A 144 -3.51 -47.17 49.25
CA LYS A 144 -3.61 -46.93 47.82
C LYS A 144 -4.13 -48.17 47.09
N LYS A 145 -5.43 -48.20 46.75
CA LYS A 145 -5.96 -49.17 45.77
C LYS A 145 -5.58 -48.74 44.36
N ALA A 146 -4.78 -49.58 43.73
CA ALA A 146 -4.35 -49.51 42.34
C ALA A 146 -5.56 -49.38 41.40
N LYS A 147 -5.59 -48.34 40.57
CA LYS A 147 -6.52 -48.23 39.45
C LYS A 147 -5.97 -49.04 38.28
N ALA A 148 -6.68 -50.11 37.96
CA ALA A 148 -6.52 -50.94 36.78
C ALA A 148 -6.55 -50.10 35.48
N LYS A 149 -5.60 -50.39 34.59
CA LYS A 149 -5.57 -49.98 33.18
C LYS A 149 -6.79 -50.57 32.47
N ALA A 150 -7.73 -49.72 32.05
CA ALA A 150 -8.68 -50.05 30.99
C ALA A 150 -8.28 -49.26 29.73
N PRO A 151 -8.00 -49.91 28.58
CA PRO A 151 -7.65 -49.22 27.34
C PRO A 151 -8.92 -48.75 26.64
N ALA A 152 -9.55 -47.69 27.16
CA ALA A 152 -10.57 -46.98 26.42
C ALA A 152 -9.85 -46.18 25.31
N LYS A 153 -9.84 -46.74 24.09
CA LYS A 153 -9.51 -46.04 22.84
C LYS A 153 -10.47 -44.85 22.69
N LYS A 154 -10.16 -43.74 23.35
CA LYS A 154 -10.73 -42.44 22.99
C LYS A 154 -10.22 -42.16 21.59
N ALA A 155 -11.09 -42.31 20.60
CA ALA A 155 -10.80 -41.83 19.25
C ALA A 155 -10.40 -40.36 19.40
N GLU A 156 -9.11 -40.10 19.21
CA GLU A 156 -8.53 -38.77 19.27
C GLU A 156 -9.09 -38.04 18.05
N LEU A 157 -10.27 -37.44 18.21
CA LEU A 157 -10.88 -36.58 17.22
C LEU A 157 -9.95 -35.37 17.10
N LYS A 158 -8.95 -35.50 16.23
CA LYS A 158 -8.07 -34.41 15.80
C LYS A 158 -8.94 -33.43 15.05
N LYS A 159 -9.68 -32.62 15.81
CA LYS A 159 -10.38 -31.44 15.33
C LYS A 159 -9.28 -30.52 14.85
N GLU A 160 -9.00 -30.58 13.56
CA GLU A 160 -8.09 -29.64 12.93
C GLU A 160 -8.57 -28.24 13.28
N GLY A 161 -7.66 -27.46 13.88
CA GLY A 161 -7.98 -26.12 14.32
C GLY A 161 -8.51 -25.30 13.14
N THR A 162 -9.37 -24.33 13.40
CA THR A 162 -9.92 -23.44 12.36
C THR A 162 -8.82 -22.83 11.46
N MET A 163 -7.64 -22.56 12.02
CA MET A 163 -6.46 -22.10 11.28
C MET A 163 -5.87 -23.14 10.32
N GLN A 164 -5.93 -24.43 10.67
CA GLN A 164 -5.48 -25.51 9.77
C GLN A 164 -6.47 -25.68 8.61
N LYS A 165 -7.78 -25.50 8.85
CA LYS A 165 -8.81 -25.51 7.81
C LYS A 165 -8.62 -24.36 6.81
N THR A 166 -8.45 -23.12 7.30
CA THR A 166 -8.23 -21.96 6.42
C THR A 166 -6.91 -22.04 5.65
N ALA A 167 -5.84 -22.59 6.26
CA ALA A 167 -4.58 -22.80 5.55
C ALA A 167 -4.70 -23.85 4.42
N LYS A 168 -5.49 -24.91 4.62
CA LYS A 168 -5.77 -25.91 3.57
C LYS A 168 -6.61 -25.30 2.45
N GLU A 169 -7.68 -24.58 2.77
CA GLU A 169 -8.53 -23.89 1.79
C GLU A 169 -7.75 -22.84 0.99
N GLY A 170 -6.89 -22.05 1.64
CA GLY A 170 -6.04 -21.06 0.97
C GLY A 170 -5.08 -21.71 -0.04
N LYS A 171 -4.48 -22.86 0.30
CA LYS A 171 -3.63 -23.62 -0.64
C LYS A 171 -4.42 -24.15 -1.83
N GLU A 172 -5.65 -24.62 -1.62
CA GLU A 172 -6.53 -25.06 -2.71
C GLU A 172 -6.95 -23.89 -3.60
N PHE A 173 -7.27 -22.73 -3.03
CA PHE A 173 -7.62 -21.52 -3.76
C PHE A 173 -6.48 -21.05 -4.69
N LEU A 174 -5.25 -21.02 -4.18
CA LEU A 174 -4.05 -20.69 -4.98
C LEU A 174 -3.81 -21.69 -6.12
N LYS A 175 -4.07 -22.98 -5.90
CA LYS A 175 -3.99 -24.00 -6.97
C LYS A 175 -5.08 -23.81 -8.02
N ARG A 176 -6.28 -23.40 -7.62
CA ARG A 176 -7.43 -23.16 -8.51
C ARG A 176 -7.27 -21.89 -9.35
N GLY A 177 -6.71 -20.83 -8.76
CA GLY A 177 -6.41 -19.57 -9.44
C GLY A 177 -5.21 -19.62 -10.39
N ARG A 178 -4.35 -20.65 -10.26
CA ARG A 178 -3.21 -20.91 -11.15
C ARG A 178 -3.53 -21.86 -12.30
N LYS A 179 -4.73 -21.77 -12.89
CA LYS A 179 -4.85 -22.26 -14.28
C LYS A 179 -3.99 -21.33 -15.14
N PRO A 180 -2.88 -21.80 -15.74
CA PRO A 180 -2.14 -20.96 -16.66
C PRO A 180 -3.11 -20.62 -17.80
N LYS A 181 -3.47 -19.34 -17.93
CA LYS A 181 -3.94 -18.86 -19.23
C LYS A 181 -2.78 -19.15 -20.18
N ALA A 182 -2.91 -20.21 -20.96
CA ALA A 182 -2.04 -20.56 -22.07
C ALA A 182 -2.23 -19.49 -23.16
N GLY A 183 -1.77 -18.27 -22.87
CA GLY A 183 -1.67 -17.16 -23.79
C GLY A 183 -0.19 -16.90 -23.99
N LYS A 184 0.35 -17.45 -25.08
CA LYS A 184 1.65 -17.11 -25.64
C LYS A 184 1.92 -15.61 -25.48
N ASN A 185 2.91 -15.25 -24.68
CA ASN A 185 3.80 -14.14 -24.98
C ASN A 185 5.17 -14.46 -24.38
N LYS A 186 6.00 -15.07 -25.22
CA LYS A 186 7.46 -15.12 -25.04
C LYS A 186 7.98 -13.69 -25.09
N GLY A 187 8.23 -13.10 -23.92
CA GLY A 187 9.01 -11.88 -23.77
C GLY A 187 10.23 -12.17 -22.89
N LYS A 188 11.35 -12.50 -23.53
CA LYS A 188 12.70 -12.47 -22.93
C LYS A 188 12.95 -11.08 -22.33
N ALA A 189 13.33 -11.01 -21.06
CA ALA A 189 14.31 -10.06 -20.50
C ALA A 189 14.47 -10.41 -19.01
N ALA A 190 15.51 -11.14 -18.64
CA ALA A 190 16.87 -10.66 -18.38
C ALA A 190 17.10 -10.57 -16.86
N ALA A 191 17.58 -11.69 -16.33
CA ALA A 191 18.33 -11.73 -15.10
C ALA A 191 19.64 -10.93 -15.29
N LYS A 192 19.83 -9.91 -14.47
CA LYS A 192 21.12 -9.32 -14.07
C LYS A 192 20.94 -8.99 -12.58
N LYS A 193 21.49 -9.73 -11.62
CA LYS A 193 22.91 -9.78 -11.21
C LYS A 193 23.57 -8.40 -11.18
N ASN A 194 23.70 -7.87 -9.96
CA ASN A 194 24.75 -7.03 -9.38
C ASN A 194 24.48 -7.14 -7.87
N GLU A 195 25.14 -7.98 -7.05
CA GLU A 195 26.58 -8.13 -6.81
C GLU A 195 27.31 -6.78 -6.73
N LYS A 196 27.43 -6.31 -5.48
CA LYS A 196 28.68 -5.96 -4.81
C LYS A 196 29.57 -4.94 -5.52
N GLU A 197 29.50 -3.69 -5.06
CA GLU A 197 30.69 -2.86 -4.95
C GLU A 197 30.63 -2.09 -3.64
N LYS A 198 31.69 -2.30 -2.88
CA LYS A 198 32.04 -1.78 -1.56
C LYS A 198 33.40 -1.11 -1.79
N ASP A 199 33.66 -0.11 -0.98
CA ASP A 199 34.96 0.49 -0.68
C ASP A 199 35.44 1.68 -1.52
N ASP A 200 35.95 2.65 -0.74
CA ASP A 200 36.90 3.71 -1.04
C ASP A 200 36.45 4.92 -1.86
N GLU A 201 36.16 6.02 -1.14
CA GLU A 201 37.08 7.16 -1.17
C GLU A 201 36.90 8.04 0.09
N GLU A 202 37.85 7.82 0.98
CA GLU A 202 38.28 8.68 2.08
C GLU A 202 38.93 9.96 1.52
N GLU A 203 38.74 11.07 2.24
CA GLU A 203 39.72 12.14 2.45
C GLU A 203 40.17 13.01 1.25
N LYS A 204 39.90 14.33 1.37
CA LYS A 204 40.64 15.52 0.88
C LYS A 204 39.65 16.69 0.78
N ASP A 205 39.91 17.91 1.22
CA ASP A 205 41.08 18.54 1.79
C ASP A 205 40.57 19.74 2.62
N GLU A 206 41.22 19.98 3.75
CA GLU A 206 41.27 21.28 4.39
C GLU A 206 41.91 22.27 3.41
N THR A 207 41.26 23.42 3.17
CA THR A 207 41.98 24.61 2.72
C THR A 207 41.62 25.77 3.62
N SER A 208 42.70 26.27 4.23
CA SER A 208 42.86 27.44 5.08
C SER A 208 42.35 28.74 4.48
#